data_AF-A0A9J7BT10-F1
#
_entry.id   AF-A0A9J7BT10-F1
#
_cell.length_a   1.000
_cell.length_b   1.000
_cell.length_c   1.000
_cell.angle_alpha   90.00
_cell.angle_beta   90.00
_cell.angle_gamma   90.00
#
_symmetry.space_group_name_H-M   'P 1'
#
loop_
_entity.id
_entity.type
_entity.pdbx_description
1 polymer ?
#
loop_
_entity_poly.entity_id
_entity_poly.type
_entity_poly.pdbx_seq_one_letter_code
_entity_poly.pdbx_strand_id
1 'polypeptide(L)'
;MMSIRGMPVVRVVAVGLSAGLIFAIADALLNANGLAVRLYALYRPIARESVNAPLGLAFDLISGLVMAILFVALRPSLSGKSLMRGIQFGLIAWFFRVAMQSASQVVMFPISAGAVAYGLSSGLAEMLLLGIFYGALLKPQEEVALF
;
A
#
# COMPACT_ATOMS: atom_id res chain seq x y z
N MET A 1 -23.55 16.75 -7.82
CA MET A 1 -22.28 16.02 -8.03
C MET A 1 -22.14 14.97 -6.93
N MET A 2 -21.76 13.74 -7.27
CA MET A 2 -21.60 12.66 -6.30
C MET A 2 -20.34 12.89 -5.43
N SER A 3 -20.48 12.76 -4.12
CA SER A 3 -19.43 13.07 -3.14
C SER A 3 -19.35 11.99 -2.07
N ILE A 4 -18.13 11.59 -1.69
CA ILE A 4 -17.86 10.66 -0.59
C ILE A 4 -17.28 11.48 0.55
N ARG A 5 -18.09 11.66 1.62
CA ARG A 5 -17.70 12.42 2.82
C ARG A 5 -17.08 13.79 2.50
N GLY A 6 -17.73 14.55 1.61
CA GLY A 6 -17.29 15.89 1.24
C GLY A 6 -16.16 15.94 0.19
N MET A 7 -15.76 14.81 -0.40
CA MET A 7 -14.82 14.79 -1.53
C MET A 7 -15.48 14.36 -2.83
N PRO A 8 -15.18 15.03 -3.96
CA PRO A 8 -15.66 14.58 -5.26
C PRO A 8 -15.22 13.15 -5.55
N VAL A 9 -16.15 12.29 -5.99
CA VAL A 9 -15.85 10.89 -6.33
C VAL A 9 -14.69 10.80 -7.34
N VAL A 10 -14.69 11.68 -8.35
CA VAL A 10 -13.65 11.74 -9.37
C VAL A 10 -12.26 11.92 -8.77
N ARG A 11 -12.12 12.72 -7.71
CA ARG A 11 -10.84 12.93 -7.02
C ARG A 11 -10.40 11.65 -6.29
N VAL A 12 -11.32 10.97 -5.61
CA VAL A 12 -11.02 9.71 -4.91
C VAL A 12 -10.58 8.63 -5.92
N VAL A 13 -11.28 8.51 -7.05
CA VAL A 13 -10.94 7.56 -8.11
C VAL A 13 -9.58 7.89 -8.73
N ALA A 14 -9.36 9.16 -9.11
CA ALA A 14 -8.09 9.58 -9.73
C ALA A 14 -6.90 9.34 -8.80
N VAL A 15 -7.03 9.71 -7.51
CA VAL A 15 -5.96 9.48 -6.52
C VAL A 15 -5.76 7.99 -6.27
N GLY A 16 -6.83 7.19 -6.20
CA GLY A 16 -6.76 5.75 -6.03
C GLY A 16 -6.05 5.04 -7.18
N LEU A 17 -6.36 5.41 -8.43
CA LEU A 17 -5.67 4.87 -9.61
C LEU A 17 -4.19 5.27 -9.65
N SER A 18 -3.87 6.53 -9.35
CA SER A 18 -2.48 6.99 -9.24
C SER A 18 -1.72 6.24 -8.15
N ALA A 19 -2.35 5.98 -7.00
CA ALA A 19 -1.75 5.18 -5.95
C ALA A 19 -1.55 3.72 -6.36
N GLY A 20 -2.47 3.16 -7.15
CA GLY A 20 -2.30 1.84 -7.75
C GLY A 20 -1.14 1.75 -8.72
N LEU A 21 -0.89 2.80 -9.51
CA LEU A 21 0.32 2.88 -10.34
C LEU A 21 1.59 2.98 -9.51
N ILE A 22 1.56 3.76 -8.42
CA ILE A 22 2.68 3.83 -7.47
C ILE A 22 2.95 2.47 -6.85
N PHE A 23 1.91 1.73 -6.47
CA PHE A 23 1.98 0.34 -6.02
C PHE A 23 2.69 -0.54 -7.05
N ALA A 24 2.21 -0.55 -8.30
CA ALA A 24 2.79 -1.41 -9.34
C ALA A 24 4.27 -1.11 -9.60
N ILE A 25 4.66 0.16 -9.56
CA ILE A 25 6.06 0.58 -9.71
C ILE A 25 6.88 0.11 -8.50
N ALA A 26 6.39 0.33 -7.29
CA ALA A 26 7.05 -0.09 -6.06
C ALA A 26 7.24 -1.62 -6.05
N ASP A 27 6.20 -2.38 -6.36
CA ASP A 27 6.25 -3.84 -6.41
C ASP A 27 7.24 -4.34 -7.47
N ALA A 28 7.25 -3.74 -8.66
CA ALA A 28 8.23 -4.08 -9.68
C ALA A 28 9.67 -3.82 -9.19
N LEU A 29 9.94 -2.67 -8.58
CA LEU A 29 11.28 -2.32 -8.09
C LEU A 29 11.73 -3.20 -6.92
N LEU A 30 10.83 -3.45 -5.96
CA LEU A 30 11.13 -4.21 -4.75
C LEU A 30 11.32 -5.70 -5.04
N ASN A 31 10.56 -6.26 -5.97
CA ASN A 31 10.60 -7.69 -6.28
C ASN A 31 11.59 -8.04 -7.40
N ALA A 32 11.87 -7.14 -8.34
CA ALA A 32 12.91 -7.35 -9.36
C ALA A 32 14.34 -7.15 -8.82
N ASN A 33 14.49 -6.64 -7.59
CA ASN A 33 15.79 -6.46 -6.94
C ASN A 33 16.50 -7.82 -6.73
N GLY A 34 17.77 -7.90 -7.11
CA GLY A 34 18.59 -9.11 -6.96
C GLY A 34 18.69 -9.61 -5.51
N LEU A 35 18.58 -8.72 -4.51
CA LEU A 35 18.50 -9.11 -3.11
C LEU A 35 17.19 -9.85 -2.80
N ALA A 36 16.06 -9.33 -3.27
CA ALA A 36 14.76 -9.98 -3.10
C ALA A 36 14.72 -11.35 -3.79
N VAL A 37 15.22 -11.44 -5.03
CA VAL A 37 15.29 -12.70 -5.79
C VAL A 37 16.07 -13.77 -5.03
N ARG A 38 17.19 -13.39 -4.40
CA ARG A 38 18.01 -14.32 -3.60
C ARG A 38 17.28 -14.74 -2.31
N LEU A 39 16.71 -13.78 -1.59
CA LEU A 39 16.01 -14.05 -0.32
C LEU A 39 14.77 -14.92 -0.49
N TYR A 40 14.05 -14.76 -1.61
CA TYR A 40 12.84 -15.50 -1.91
C TYR A 40 13.05 -16.74 -2.80
N ALA A 41 14.30 -17.12 -3.08
CA ALA A 41 14.61 -18.30 -3.89
C ALA A 41 14.01 -19.59 -3.31
N LEU A 42 13.78 -19.64 -1.99
CA LEU A 42 13.13 -20.75 -1.29
C LEU A 42 11.69 -21.02 -1.78
N TYR A 43 11.01 -20.01 -2.31
CA TYR A 43 9.66 -20.18 -2.85
C TYR A 43 9.63 -20.73 -4.28
N ARG A 44 10.77 -20.92 -4.95
CA ARG A 44 10.84 -21.44 -6.32
C ARG A 44 10.00 -22.70 -6.58
N PRO A 45 9.95 -23.70 -5.68
CA PRO A 45 9.19 -24.93 -5.93
C PRO A 45 7.68 -24.71 -6.06
N ILE A 46 7.15 -23.62 -5.49
CA ILE A 46 5.72 -23.30 -5.50
C ILE A 46 5.40 -22.03 -6.32
N ALA A 47 6.42 -21.33 -6.79
CA ALA A 47 6.28 -20.12 -7.58
C ALA A 47 5.87 -20.46 -9.02
N ARG A 48 5.09 -19.56 -9.65
CA ARG A 48 4.81 -19.66 -11.08
C ARG A 48 6.10 -19.42 -11.88
N GLU A 49 6.25 -20.13 -13.00
CA GLU A 49 7.42 -20.01 -13.89
C GLU A 49 7.51 -18.62 -14.55
N SER A 50 6.36 -17.97 -14.79
CA SER A 50 6.28 -16.66 -15.40
C SER A 50 5.34 -15.73 -14.64
N VAL A 51 5.74 -14.47 -14.52
CA VAL A 51 4.91 -13.40 -13.94
C VAL A 51 3.89 -12.94 -14.99
N ASN A 52 2.60 -12.92 -14.62
CA ASN A 52 1.56 -12.28 -15.42
C ASN A 52 1.49 -10.79 -15.06
N ALA A 53 2.29 -9.98 -15.74
CA ALA A 53 2.41 -8.55 -15.45
C ALA A 53 1.07 -7.77 -15.60
N PRO A 54 0.25 -8.00 -16.65
CA PRO A 54 -1.06 -7.35 -16.75
C PRO A 54 -1.97 -7.64 -15.55
N LEU A 55 -1.97 -8.89 -15.06
CA LEU A 55 -2.77 -9.27 -13.90
C LEU A 55 -2.24 -8.62 -12.61
N GLY A 56 -0.92 -8.54 -12.43
CA GLY A 56 -0.30 -7.81 -11.32
C GLY A 56 -0.73 -6.34 -11.30
N LEU A 57 -0.57 -5.64 -12.43
CA LEU A 57 -1.00 -4.25 -12.57
C LEU A 57 -2.49 -4.06 -12.25
N ALA A 58 -3.36 -4.98 -12.71
CA ALA A 58 -4.78 -4.91 -12.41
C ALA A 58 -5.05 -4.99 -10.90
N PHE A 59 -4.35 -5.89 -10.18
CA PHE A 59 -4.45 -5.99 -8.72
C PHE A 59 -3.94 -4.74 -8.02
N ASP A 60 -2.87 -4.12 -8.50
CA ASP A 60 -2.32 -2.90 -7.91
C ASP A 60 -3.27 -1.71 -8.09
N LEU A 61 -3.87 -1.56 -9.28
CA LEU A 61 -4.88 -0.54 -9.55
C LEU A 61 -6.12 -0.71 -8.67
N ILE A 62 -6.63 -1.93 -8.53
CA ILE A 62 -7.76 -2.24 -7.64
C ILE A 62 -7.38 -1.93 -6.19
N SER A 63 -6.19 -2.35 -5.75
CA SER A 63 -5.70 -2.14 -4.40
C SER A 63 -5.55 -0.65 -4.07
N GLY A 64 -5.00 0.15 -5.00
CA GLY A 64 -4.92 1.60 -4.85
C GLY A 64 -6.29 2.25 -4.69
N LEU A 65 -7.29 1.83 -5.48
CA LEU A 65 -8.65 2.34 -5.35
C LEU A 65 -9.31 1.96 -4.02
N VAL A 66 -9.20 0.69 -3.62
CA VAL A 66 -9.74 0.19 -2.35
C VAL A 66 -9.09 0.92 -1.17
N MET A 67 -7.78 1.10 -1.20
CA MET A 67 -7.03 1.80 -0.17
C MET A 67 -7.41 3.28 -0.08
N ALA A 68 -7.63 3.95 -1.22
CA ALA A 68 -8.15 5.32 -1.22
C ALA A 68 -9.52 5.39 -0.52
N ILE A 69 -10.45 4.49 -0.85
CA ILE A 69 -11.78 4.44 -0.23
C ILE A 69 -11.66 4.19 1.28
N LEU A 70 -10.83 3.23 1.69
CA LEU A 70 -10.58 2.92 3.10
C LEU A 70 -9.97 4.12 3.84
N PHE A 71 -9.03 4.84 3.24
CA PHE A 71 -8.48 6.06 3.83
C PHE A 71 -9.58 7.09 4.09
N VAL A 72 -10.46 7.36 3.12
CA VAL A 72 -11.59 8.29 3.30
C VAL A 72 -12.58 7.80 4.37
N ALA A 73 -12.78 6.49 4.47
CA ALA A 73 -13.65 5.87 5.46
C ALA A 73 -13.06 5.90 6.89
N LEU A 74 -11.74 5.78 7.04
CA LEU A 74 -11.10 5.73 8.36
C LEU A 74 -10.60 7.10 8.84
N ARG A 75 -10.34 8.05 7.94
CA ARG A 75 -9.73 9.35 8.31
C ARG A 75 -10.41 10.11 9.46
N PRO A 76 -11.76 10.10 9.68
CA PRO A 76 -12.34 10.85 10.79
C PRO A 76 -11.97 10.28 12.16
N SER A 77 -11.60 9.00 12.21
CA SER A 77 -11.13 8.31 13.41
C SER A 77 -9.63 8.50 13.65
N LEU A 78 -8.92 9.12 12.70
CA LEU A 78 -7.47 9.37 12.78
C LEU A 78 -7.20 10.78 13.29
N SER A 79 -6.20 10.90 14.15
CA SER A 79 -5.85 12.15 14.82
C SER A 79 -4.85 12.99 14.02
N GLY A 80 -4.87 14.31 14.27
CA GLY A 80 -3.95 15.25 13.62
C GLY A 80 -4.38 15.74 12.23
N LYS A 81 -3.49 16.50 11.60
CA LYS A 81 -3.65 17.08 10.26
C LYS A 81 -3.60 15.99 9.17
N SER A 82 -4.04 16.30 7.95
CA SER A 82 -4.16 15.30 6.87
C SER A 82 -2.90 14.46 6.59
N LEU A 83 -1.69 15.02 6.67
CA LEU A 83 -0.45 14.24 6.51
C LEU A 83 -0.23 13.22 7.64
N MET A 84 -0.50 13.61 8.89
CA MET A 84 -0.40 12.72 10.05
C MET A 84 -1.41 11.57 9.95
N ARG A 85 -2.65 11.87 9.51
CA ARG A 85 -3.66 10.84 9.23
C ARG A 85 -3.18 9.87 8.15
N GLY A 86 -2.47 10.37 7.13
CA GLY A 86 -1.82 9.55 6.10
C GLY A 86 -0.80 8.56 6.69
N ILE A 87 0.09 9.04 7.54
CA ILE A 87 1.09 8.20 8.23
C ILE A 87 0.40 7.15 9.10
N GLN A 88 -0.59 7.55 9.92
CA GLN A 88 -1.35 6.62 10.77
C GLN A 88 -2.04 5.54 9.94
N PHE A 89 -2.68 5.91 8.84
CA PHE A 89 -3.30 4.96 7.93
C PHE A 89 -2.27 4.01 7.31
N GLY A 90 -1.12 4.52 6.86
CA GLY A 90 -0.02 3.71 6.33
C GLY A 90 0.49 2.67 7.34
N LEU A 91 0.66 3.06 8.60
CA LEU A 91 1.06 2.15 9.67
C LEU A 91 0.02 1.07 9.97
N ILE A 92 -1.27 1.44 10.00
CA ILE A 92 -2.37 0.49 10.17
C ILE A 92 -2.39 -0.51 9.02
N ALA A 93 -2.35 -0.02 7.78
CA ALA A 93 -2.34 -0.86 6.58
C ALA A 93 -1.13 -1.79 6.54
N TRP A 94 0.06 -1.28 6.90
CA TRP A 94 1.28 -2.07 7.02
C TRP A 94 1.13 -3.20 8.02
N PHE A 95 0.59 -2.91 9.20
CA PHE A 95 0.41 -3.92 10.23
C PHE A 95 -0.50 -5.05 9.76
N PHE A 96 -1.71 -4.72 9.29
CA PHE A 96 -2.70 -5.71 8.89
C PHE A 96 -2.33 -6.47 7.62
N ARG A 97 -1.63 -5.83 6.67
CA ARG A 97 -1.24 -6.47 5.40
C ARG A 97 0.10 -7.18 5.52
N VAL A 98 1.14 -6.46 5.92
CA VAL A 98 2.54 -6.92 5.79
C VAL A 98 3.00 -7.64 7.04
N ALA A 99 2.79 -7.05 8.23
CA ALA A 99 3.29 -7.64 9.47
C ALA A 99 2.56 -8.96 9.79
N MET A 100 1.24 -8.99 9.67
CA MET A 100 0.46 -10.22 9.87
C MET A 100 0.83 -11.31 8.87
N GLN A 101 0.96 -10.99 7.59
CA GLN A 101 1.40 -11.96 6.58
C GLN A 101 2.79 -12.50 6.89
N SER A 102 3.74 -11.63 7.24
CA SER A 102 5.11 -12.02 7.56
C SER A 102 5.15 -12.95 8.78
N ALA A 103 4.40 -12.63 9.84
CA ALA A 103 4.29 -13.48 11.03
C ALA A 103 3.73 -14.87 10.69
N SER A 104 2.69 -14.92 9.85
CA SER A 104 2.12 -16.19 9.38
C SER A 104 3.13 -17.01 8.57
N GLN A 105 3.91 -16.37 7.69
CA GLN A 105 4.91 -17.07 6.90
C GLN A 105 6.06 -17.63 7.73
N VAL A 106 6.48 -16.97 8.81
CA VAL A 106 7.51 -17.48 9.73
C VAL A 106 7.11 -18.81 10.37
N VAL A 107 5.81 -18.97 10.65
CA VAL A 107 5.28 -20.20 11.24
C VAL A 107 5.08 -21.29 10.19
N MET A 108 4.63 -20.91 8.99
CA MET A 108 4.25 -21.86 7.94
C MET A 108 5.43 -22.36 7.09
N PHE A 109 6.47 -21.55 6.92
CA PHE A 109 7.55 -21.81 5.97
C PHE A 109 8.92 -21.60 6.62
N PRO A 110 9.95 -22.33 6.19
CA PRO A 110 11.32 -22.15 6.67
C PRO A 110 11.98 -20.92 6.01
N ILE A 111 11.35 -19.76 6.14
CA ILE A 111 11.87 -18.51 5.60
C ILE A 111 13.03 -17.97 6.43
N SER A 112 14.03 -17.42 5.76
CA SER A 112 15.15 -16.78 6.44
C SER A 112 14.70 -15.50 7.15
N ALA A 113 15.32 -15.19 8.30
CA ALA A 113 15.09 -13.94 9.00
C ALA A 113 15.39 -12.71 8.11
N GLY A 114 16.34 -12.83 7.18
CA GLY A 114 16.63 -11.79 6.19
C GLY A 114 15.46 -11.53 5.23
N ALA A 115 14.77 -12.57 4.75
CA ALA A 115 13.59 -12.42 3.90
C ALA A 115 12.42 -11.75 4.64
N VAL A 116 12.23 -12.11 5.91
CA VAL A 116 11.22 -11.48 6.79
C VAL A 116 11.53 -10.01 7.01
N ALA A 117 12.78 -9.70 7.39
CA ALA A 117 13.20 -8.32 7.64
C ALA A 117 13.10 -7.47 6.38
N TYR A 118 13.47 -8.01 5.21
CA TYR A 118 13.29 -7.35 3.93
C TYR A 118 11.80 -7.07 3.67
N GLY A 119 10.94 -8.09 3.71
CA GLY A 119 9.51 -7.92 3.45
C GLY A 119 8.82 -6.93 4.39
N LEU A 120 9.16 -6.98 5.70
CA LEU A 120 8.65 -6.03 6.68
C LEU A 120 9.06 -4.60 6.38
N SER A 121 10.35 -4.38 6.08
CA SER A 121 10.90 -3.04 5.85
C SER A 121 10.48 -2.46 4.50
N SER A 122 10.47 -3.26 3.43
CA SER A 122 10.01 -2.85 2.11
C SER A 122 8.52 -2.53 2.13
N GLY A 123 7.72 -3.40 2.75
CA GLY A 123 6.29 -3.17 2.91
C GLY A 123 5.98 -1.97 3.80
N LEU A 124 6.81 -1.69 4.83
CA LEU A 124 6.66 -0.48 5.65
C LEU A 124 6.89 0.79 4.82
N ALA A 125 7.99 0.82 4.07
CA ALA A 125 8.33 1.95 3.21
C ALA A 125 7.22 2.22 2.19
N GLU A 126 6.71 1.17 1.55
CA GLU A 126 5.62 1.27 0.57
C GLU A 126 4.32 1.77 1.19
N MET A 127 3.88 1.19 2.32
CA MET A 127 2.62 1.60 2.96
C MET A 127 2.70 3.02 3.52
N LEU A 128 3.86 3.45 4.03
CA LEU A 128 4.06 4.82 4.47
C LEU A 128 4.03 5.80 3.29
N LEU A 129 4.69 5.47 2.18
CA LEU A 129 4.69 6.29 0.97
C LEU A 129 3.25 6.51 0.47
N LEU A 130 2.45 5.45 0.42
CA LEU A 130 1.06 5.52 -0.01
C LEU A 130 0.16 6.22 1.00
N GLY A 131 0.34 5.95 2.29
CA GLY A 131 -0.37 6.64 3.36
C GLY A 131 -0.14 8.15 3.30
N ILE A 132 1.12 8.57 3.15
CA ILE A 132 1.51 9.97 2.94
C ILE A 132 0.88 10.52 1.65
N PHE A 133 0.92 9.78 0.56
CA PHE A 133 0.31 10.18 -0.72
C PHE A 133 -1.20 10.45 -0.57
N TYR A 134 -1.95 9.56 0.08
CA TYR A 134 -3.36 9.78 0.38
C TYR A 134 -3.59 10.97 1.32
N GLY A 135 -2.81 11.07 2.41
CA GLY A 135 -2.87 12.19 3.33
C GLY A 135 -2.59 13.54 2.66
N ALA A 136 -1.72 13.57 1.65
CA ALA A 136 -1.41 14.78 0.90
C ALA A 136 -2.51 15.15 -0.11
N LEU A 137 -3.09 14.15 -0.80
CA LEU A 137 -3.96 14.39 -1.95
C LEU A 137 -5.46 14.24 -1.68
N LEU A 138 -5.87 13.63 -0.56
CA LEU A 138 -7.27 13.46 -0.15
C LEU A 138 -7.62 14.34 1.08
N LYS A 139 -7.15 15.59 1.03
CA LYS A 139 -7.43 16.61 2.05
C LYS A 139 -8.92 17.01 2.06
N PRO A 140 -9.54 17.14 3.24
CA PRO A 140 -10.89 17.72 3.38
C PRO A 140 -10.92 19.17 2.87
N GLN A 141 -12.08 19.61 2.37
CA GLN A 141 -12.27 21.00 1.91
C GLN A 141 -12.05 22.03 3.04
N GLU A 142 -12.34 21.66 4.28
CA GLU A 142 -12.12 22.51 5.47
C GLU A 142 -10.64 22.87 5.70
N GLU A 143 -9.69 21.99 5.36
CA GLU A 143 -8.26 22.30 5.44
C GLU A 143 -7.76 23.13 4.25
N VAL A 144 -8.50 23.14 3.13
CA VAL A 144 -8.15 23.93 1.93
C VAL A 144 -8.61 25.38 2.07
N ALA A 145 -9.67 25.64 2.84
CA ALA A 145 -10.25 26.97 3.04
C ALA A 145 -9.51 27.86 4.07
N LEU A 146 -8.45 27.35 4.70
CA LEU A 146 -7.63 28.07 5.70
C LEU A 146 -6.36 28.71 5.10
N PHE A 147 -6.24 28.74 3.79
CA PHE A 147 -5.18 29.42 3.02
C PHE A 147 -5.80 30.26 1.92
#